data_AF-A0AAJ3HNB9-F1
#
_entry.id   AF-A0AAJ3HNB9-F1
#
_cell.length_a   1.000
_cell.length_b   1.000
_cell.length_c   1.000
_cell.angle_alpha   90.00
_cell.angle_beta   90.00
_cell.angle_gamma   90.00
#
_symmetry.space_group_name_H-M   'P 1'
#
loop_
_entity.id
_entity.type
_entity.pdbx_description
1 polymer ?
#
loop_
_entity_poly.entity_id
_entity_poly.type
_entity_poly.pdbx_seq_one_letter_code
_entity_poly.pdbx_strand_id
1 'polypeptide(L)'
;MAKSDAGVETFVYRAFSSSGSLLYVGIASDWKRRLKQHSKYSRWYRDAGTVRVEVYSTRAEAFAAESWAITYEFPEWNGDSQWKHCPFIPPVAIETLEHAVVHDIWSND
;
A
#
# COMPACT_ATOMS: atom_id res chain seq x y z
N MET A 1 -9.77 -19.91 -26.04
CA MET A 1 -9.60 -20.20 -24.60
C MET A 1 -9.41 -18.88 -23.87
N ALA A 2 -10.48 -18.35 -23.30
CA ALA A 2 -10.40 -17.16 -22.45
C ALA A 2 -9.64 -17.55 -21.18
N LYS A 3 -8.53 -16.86 -20.87
CA LYS A 3 -7.88 -17.00 -19.58
C LYS A 3 -8.87 -16.47 -18.55
N SER A 4 -9.30 -17.33 -17.64
CA SER A 4 -10.03 -16.93 -16.43
C SER A 4 -9.25 -15.82 -15.74
N ASP A 5 -9.91 -14.69 -15.45
CA ASP A 5 -9.46 -13.61 -14.57
C ASP A 5 -9.32 -14.11 -13.11
N ALA A 6 -8.62 -15.22 -12.90
CA ALA A 6 -8.01 -15.53 -11.61
C ALA A 6 -6.92 -14.46 -11.43
N GLY A 7 -7.37 -13.32 -10.88
CA GLY A 7 -6.63 -12.08 -10.79
C GLY A 7 -5.28 -12.31 -10.15
N VAL A 8 -4.24 -11.73 -10.76
CA VAL A 8 -2.92 -11.74 -10.16
C VAL A 8 -3.03 -11.02 -8.81
N GLU A 9 -2.74 -11.76 -7.73
CA GLU A 9 -2.73 -11.22 -6.37
C GLU A 9 -1.89 -9.94 -6.33
N THR A 10 -2.52 -8.87 -5.85
CA THR A 10 -1.88 -7.56 -5.72
C THR A 10 -1.84 -7.18 -4.26
N PHE A 11 -0.67 -6.74 -3.82
CA PHE A 11 -0.41 -6.41 -2.43
C PHE A 11 -0.47 -4.91 -2.25
N VAL A 12 -1.11 -4.46 -1.17
CA VAL A 12 -0.96 -3.09 -0.66
C VAL A 12 -0.03 -3.17 0.53
N TYR A 13 1.08 -2.43 0.48
CA TYR A 13 2.02 -2.38 1.59
C TYR A 13 2.05 -0.97 2.19
N ARG A 14 2.11 -0.91 3.52
CA ARG A 14 2.21 0.30 4.34
C ARG A 14 3.50 0.26 5.13
N ALA A 15 4.39 1.21 4.87
CA ALA A 15 5.64 1.39 5.60
C ALA A 15 5.42 2.38 6.74
N PHE A 16 5.78 1.97 7.94
CA PHE A 16 5.69 2.75 9.17
C PHE A 16 7.08 3.01 9.73
N SER A 17 7.27 4.18 10.33
CA SER A 17 8.47 4.49 11.10
C SER A 17 8.57 3.61 12.35
N SER A 18 9.73 3.58 12.99
CA SER A 18 9.89 2.94 14.31
C SER A 18 9.00 3.56 15.39
N SER A 19 8.56 4.82 15.22
CA SER A 19 7.61 5.50 16.11
C SER A 19 6.14 5.20 15.76
N GLY A 20 5.87 4.43 14.71
CA GLY A 20 4.52 4.07 14.26
C GLY A 20 3.86 5.07 13.30
N SER A 21 4.56 6.10 12.84
CA SER A 21 4.04 7.05 11.83
C SER A 21 3.96 6.39 10.46
N LEU A 22 2.88 6.61 9.71
CA LEU A 22 2.76 6.10 8.35
C LEU A 22 3.64 6.91 7.40
N LEU A 23 4.68 6.28 6.86
CA LEU A 23 5.63 6.92 5.96
C LEU A 23 5.19 6.81 4.51
N TYR A 24 4.77 5.62 4.09
CA TYR A 24 4.48 5.35 2.68
C TYR A 24 3.48 4.23 2.48
N VAL A 25 2.63 4.37 1.46
CA VAL A 25 1.70 3.33 0.99
C VAL A 25 1.98 3.05 -0.48
N GLY A 26 2.00 1.77 -0.87
CA GLY A 26 2.16 1.42 -2.27
C GLY A 26 1.45 0.12 -2.63
N ILE A 27 1.15 -0.07 -3.92
CA ILE A 27 0.76 -1.38 -4.46
C ILE A 27 1.85 -2.06 -5.28
N ALA A 28 1.90 -3.39 -5.23
CA ALA A 28 2.78 -4.20 -6.08
C ALA A 28 2.27 -5.63 -6.22
N SER A 29 2.57 -6.30 -7.33
CA SER A 29 2.42 -7.76 -7.45
C SER A 29 3.55 -8.54 -6.77
N ASP A 30 4.68 -7.87 -6.47
CA ASP A 30 5.80 -8.39 -5.69
C ASP A 30 6.34 -7.25 -4.82
N TRP A 31 5.76 -7.10 -3.63
CA TRP A 31 6.08 -6.02 -2.70
C TRP A 31 7.49 -6.14 -2.14
N LYS A 32 8.02 -7.36 -1.94
CA LYS A 32 9.40 -7.58 -1.43
C LYS A 32 10.43 -7.06 -2.43
N ARG A 33 10.27 -7.40 -3.72
CA ARG A 33 11.12 -6.86 -4.78
C ARG A 33 10.97 -5.35 -4.91
N ARG A 34 9.75 -4.81 -4.74
CA ARG A 34 9.50 -3.37 -4.79
C ARG A 34 10.17 -2.64 -3.62
N LEU A 35 10.10 -3.17 -2.40
CA LEU A 35 10.82 -2.64 -1.24
C LEU A 35 12.33 -2.63 -1.45
N LYS A 36 12.90 -3.71 -2.01
CA LYS A 36 14.34 -3.76 -2.35
C LYS A 36 14.74 -2.72 -3.41
N GLN A 37 13.82 -2.29 -4.27
CA GLN A 37 14.07 -1.17 -5.17
C GLN A 37 14.05 0.16 -4.41
N HIS A 38 13.08 0.35 -3.52
CA HIS A 38 12.98 1.55 -2.68
C HIS A 38 14.18 1.71 -1.74
N SER A 39 14.77 0.62 -1.26
CA SER A 39 15.97 0.67 -0.41
C SER A 39 17.16 1.41 -1.01
N LYS A 40 17.19 1.54 -2.34
CA LYS A 40 18.26 2.24 -3.06
C LYS A 40 18.02 3.73 -3.26
N TYR A 41 16.76 4.15 -3.32
CA TYR A 41 16.39 5.47 -3.86
C TYR A 41 15.45 6.28 -2.97
N SER A 42 14.73 5.64 -2.04
CA SER A 42 13.70 6.29 -1.25
C SER A 42 14.19 6.60 0.16
N ARG A 43 14.12 7.88 0.54
CA ARG A 43 14.54 8.34 1.88
C ARG A 43 13.73 7.68 2.99
N TRP A 44 12.42 7.59 2.81
CA TRP A 44 11.50 6.94 3.74
C TRP A 44 11.85 5.49 4.06
N TYR A 45 12.54 4.77 3.16
CA TYR A 45 12.90 3.37 3.40
C TYR A 45 13.87 3.23 4.58
N ARG A 46 14.75 4.22 4.78
CA ARG A 46 15.71 4.23 5.90
C ARG A 46 15.03 4.49 7.24
N ASP A 47 13.91 5.21 7.22
CA ASP A 47 13.15 5.57 8.41
C ASP A 47 12.07 4.52 8.74
N ALA A 48 11.78 3.60 7.81
CA ALA A 48 10.81 2.54 7.98
C ALA A 48 11.31 1.47 8.97
N GLY A 49 10.60 1.30 10.08
CA GLY A 49 10.83 0.24 11.05
C GLY A 49 9.95 -0.99 10.83
N THR A 50 8.76 -0.81 10.26
CA THR A 50 7.81 -1.90 10.03
C THR A 50 7.07 -1.73 8.71
N VAL A 51 6.87 -2.83 7.97
CA VAL A 51 5.97 -2.84 6.81
C VAL A 51 4.83 -3.83 7.07
N ARG A 52 3.59 -3.35 6.89
CA ARG A 52 2.38 -4.18 6.91
C ARG A 52 1.89 -4.40 5.49
N VAL A 53 1.41 -5.60 5.20
CA VAL A 53 1.01 -5.99 3.85
C VAL A 53 -0.37 -6.62 3.87
N GLU A 54 -1.25 -6.11 3.02
CA GLU A 54 -2.59 -6.63 2.73
C GLU A 54 -2.60 -7.22 1.32
N VAL A 55 -3.30 -8.33 1.14
CA VAL A 55 -3.41 -9.04 -0.14
C VAL A 55 -4.79 -8.81 -0.72
N TYR A 56 -4.85 -8.52 -2.02
CA TYR A 56 -6.09 -8.36 -2.77
C TYR A 56 -6.09 -9.28 -3.98
N SER A 57 -7.25 -9.86 -4.27
CA SER A 57 -7.47 -10.76 -5.40
C SER A 57 -7.27 -10.05 -6.74
N THR A 58 -7.44 -8.72 -6.78
CA THR A 58 -7.27 -7.92 -7.99
C THR A 58 -6.47 -6.66 -7.76
N ARG A 59 -5.82 -6.18 -8.83
CA ARG A 59 -5.14 -4.88 -8.84
C ARG A 59 -6.10 -3.72 -8.61
N ALA A 60 -7.36 -3.84 -9.06
CA ALA A 60 -8.37 -2.80 -8.90
C ALA A 60 -8.72 -2.57 -7.43
N GLU A 61 -8.92 -3.66 -6.67
CA GLU A 61 -9.16 -3.59 -5.22
C GLU A 61 -7.95 -3.03 -4.47
N ALA A 62 -6.74 -3.51 -4.79
CA ALA A 62 -5.51 -2.98 -4.20
C ALA A 62 -5.35 -1.47 -4.45
N PHE A 63 -5.63 -1.02 -5.68
CA PHE A 63 -5.56 0.40 -6.03
C PHE A 63 -6.59 1.24 -5.27
N ALA A 64 -7.82 0.74 -5.11
CA ALA A 64 -8.84 1.42 -4.31
C ALA A 64 -8.40 1.55 -2.84
N ALA A 65 -7.80 0.49 -2.27
CA ALA A 65 -7.27 0.50 -0.91
C ALA A 65 -6.07 1.44 -0.73
N GLU A 66 -5.12 1.47 -1.68
CA GLU A 66 -4.01 2.44 -1.68
C GLU A 66 -4.54 3.88 -1.75
N SER A 67 -5.48 4.15 -2.66
CA SER A 67 -6.07 5.48 -2.79
C SER A 67 -6.80 5.92 -1.51
N TRP A 68 -7.51 5.00 -0.86
CA TRP A 68 -8.14 5.27 0.43
C TRP A 68 -7.09 5.58 1.50
N ALA A 69 -6.06 4.75 1.63
CA ALA A 69 -5.01 4.93 2.63
C ALA A 69 -4.25 6.26 2.42
N ILE A 70 -3.92 6.63 1.18
CA ILE A 70 -3.29 7.92 0.89
C ILE A 70 -4.22 9.10 1.27
N THR A 71 -5.53 8.95 1.05
CA THR A 71 -6.52 10.01 1.31
C THR A 71 -6.83 10.20 2.79
N TYR A 72 -6.90 9.11 3.56
CA TYR A 72 -7.40 9.12 4.93
C TYR A 72 -6.34 8.83 6.00
N GLU A 73 -5.25 8.12 5.65
CA GLU A 73 -4.16 7.82 6.58
C GLU A 73 -2.98 8.79 6.44
N PHE A 74 -2.98 9.66 5.42
CA PHE A 74 -2.03 10.76 5.19
C PHE A 74 -0.54 10.36 5.33
N PRO A 75 -0.05 9.38 4.54
CA PRO A 75 1.36 9.00 4.53
C PRO A 75 2.29 10.19 4.24
N GLU A 76 3.36 10.32 5.02
CA GLU A 76 4.30 11.45 4.94
C GLU A 76 4.95 11.61 3.55
N TRP A 77 5.20 10.50 2.83
CA TRP A 77 6.05 10.49 1.62
C TRP A 77 5.34 10.13 0.32
N ASN A 78 4.04 9.85 0.31
CA ASN A 78 3.30 9.65 -0.95
C ASN A 78 3.01 10.97 -1.68
N GLY A 79 2.94 12.08 -0.93
CA GLY A 79 2.49 13.36 -1.44
C GLY A 79 3.62 14.32 -1.74
N ASP A 80 4.19 14.26 -2.95
CA ASP A 80 5.12 15.32 -3.40
C ASP A 80 4.84 15.88 -4.81
N SER A 81 3.65 15.68 -5.41
CA SER A 81 3.38 16.39 -6.67
C SER A 81 1.95 16.68 -7.12
N GLN A 82 0.88 16.01 -6.66
CA GLN A 82 -0.41 16.22 -7.38
C GLN A 82 -1.73 15.97 -6.63
N TRP A 83 -1.71 15.54 -5.36
CA TRP A 83 -2.95 15.21 -4.64
C TRP A 83 -3.54 16.32 -3.75
N LYS A 84 -2.88 17.49 -3.66
CA LYS A 84 -3.45 18.65 -2.91
C LYS A 84 -4.73 19.21 -3.54
N HIS A 85 -5.12 18.78 -4.74
CA HIS A 85 -6.25 19.33 -5.52
C HIS A 85 -7.23 18.27 -6.07
N CYS A 86 -7.24 17.04 -5.59
CA CYS A 86 -8.21 16.04 -6.08
C CYS A 86 -9.59 16.23 -5.42
N PRO A 87 -10.67 16.45 -6.19
CA PRO A 87 -12.02 16.52 -5.66
C PRO A 87 -12.46 15.10 -5.27
N PHE A 88 -12.60 14.89 -3.97
CA PHE A 88 -13.45 13.89 -3.31
C PHE A 88 -13.87 12.69 -4.18
N ILE A 89 -13.10 11.61 -4.13
CA ILE A 89 -13.58 10.28 -4.51
C ILE A 89 -14.20 9.67 -3.23
N PRO A 90 -15.50 9.34 -3.22
CA PRO A 90 -16.12 8.80 -2.02
C PRO A 90 -15.47 7.44 -1.65
N PRO A 91 -15.34 7.15 -0.35
CA PRO A 91 -14.77 5.90 0.11
C PRO A 91 -15.66 4.75 -0.37
N VAL A 92 -15.07 3.73 -1.01
CA VAL A 92 -15.72 2.42 -1.11
C VAL A 92 -15.95 1.96 0.33
N ALA A 93 -17.21 1.69 0.66
CA ALA A 93 -17.67 1.45 2.02
C ALA A 93 -16.87 0.34 2.70
N ILE A 94 -16.56 0.57 3.98
CA ILE A 94 -15.71 -0.25 4.87
C ILE A 94 -16.37 -1.62 5.21
N GLU A 95 -17.54 -1.94 4.63
CA GLU A 95 -18.29 -3.17 4.90
C GLU A 95 -17.76 -4.43 4.19
N THR A 96 -16.69 -4.35 3.38
CA THR A 96 -16.10 -5.52 2.68
C THR A 96 -14.65 -5.83 3.04
N LEU A 97 -14.08 -5.19 4.07
CA LEU A 97 -12.74 -5.50 4.59
C LEU A 97 -12.71 -6.70 5.56
N GLU A 98 -13.65 -7.65 5.43
CA GLU A 98 -13.57 -8.93 6.14
C GLU A 98 -12.58 -9.92 5.48
N HIS A 99 -12.04 -9.59 4.31
CA HIS A 99 -11.11 -10.45 3.55
C HIS A 99 -9.65 -9.97 3.53
N ALA A 100 -9.32 -8.81 4.13
CA ALA A 100 -7.93 -8.36 4.21
C ALA A 100 -7.19 -9.11 5.32
N VAL A 101 -6.63 -10.27 4.99
CA VAL A 101 -5.74 -11.00 5.89
C VAL A 101 -4.36 -10.32 5.84
N VAL A 102 -3.89 -9.82 6.98
CA VAL A 102 -2.51 -9.35 7.14
C VAL A 102 -1.59 -10.57 7.09
N HIS A 103 -0.87 -10.74 6.00
CA HIS A 103 -0.12 -11.97 5.75
C HIS A 103 1.37 -11.91 6.15
N ASP A 104 1.95 -10.72 6.33
CA ASP A 104 3.39 -10.61 6.60
C ASP A 104 3.72 -9.28 7.33
N ILE A 105 4.58 -9.36 8.34
CA ILE A 105 5.16 -8.21 9.05
C ILE A 105 6.66 -8.26 8.78
N TRP A 106 7.15 -7.34 7.97
CA TRP A 106 8.59 -7.19 7.75
C TRP A 106 9.16 -6.16 8.73
N SER A 107 10.22 -6.54 9.45
CA SER A 107 10.97 -5.69 10.38
C SER A 107 12.42 -5.53 9.89
N ASN A 108 12.99 -4.35 10.07
CA ASN A 108 14.33 -3.99 9.61
C ASN A 108 15.35 -4.03 10.76
N ASP A 109 15.38 -5.14 11.52
CA ASP A 109 16.39 -5.41 12.56
C ASP A 109 17.77 -5.71 11.94
#